data_AF-A0A0S7ZCF7-F1
#
_entry.id   AF-A0A0S7ZCF7-F1
#
_cell.length_a   1.000
_cell.length_b   1.000
_cell.length_c   1.000
_cell.angle_alpha   90.00
_cell.angle_beta   90.00
_cell.angle_gamma   90.00
#
_symmetry.space_group_name_H-M   'P 1'
#
loop_
_entity.id
_entity.type
_entity.pdbx_description
1 polymer ?
#
loop_
_entity_poly.entity_id
_entity_poly.type
_entity_poly.pdbx_seq_one_letter_code
_entity_poly.pdbx_strand_id
1 'polypeptide(L)'
;MSAITEFLYPTPARRTVGGILKWWERRRLAYNVAVGSAGLVSVALTWVFVALPPNGYAATSLEWIVPAAVFGVMANVCYLFGPAVEILVEKLWGRQVLPTGPALYRAGLTFSVGLALFPALLTMFFWIARIVFAVF
;
A
#
# COMPACT_ATOMS: atom_id res chain seq x y z
N MET A 1 15.73 17.13 10.43
CA MET A 1 14.70 16.09 10.26
C MET A 1 15.31 14.94 9.48
N SER A 2 14.96 13.68 9.80
CA SER A 2 15.42 12.54 9.01
C SER A 2 14.56 12.37 7.75
N ALA A 3 15.10 11.71 6.72
CA ALA A 3 14.38 11.45 5.46
C ALA A 3 13.06 10.67 5.66
N ILE A 4 13.03 9.78 6.65
CA ILE A 4 11.84 9.00 7.02
C ILE A 4 10.76 9.91 7.62
N THR A 5 11.15 10.86 8.47
CA THR A 5 10.20 11.81 9.05
C THR A 5 9.59 12.70 7.97
N GLU A 6 10.38 13.17 7.00
CA GLU A 6 9.86 13.96 5.88
C GLU A 6 8.93 13.15 4.96
N PHE A 7 9.25 11.87 4.76
CA PHE A 7 8.41 10.96 3.98
C PHE A 7 7.06 10.69 4.66
N LEU A 8 7.06 10.39 5.96
CA LEU A 8 5.84 10.08 6.71
C LEU A 8 5.05 11.33 7.12
N TYR A 9 5.71 12.45 7.38
CA TYR A 9 5.10 13.70 7.83
C TYR A 9 5.49 14.87 6.92
N PRO A 10 5.10 14.83 5.64
CA PRO A 10 5.47 15.85 4.68
C PRO A 10 4.81 17.20 4.97
N THR A 11 5.51 18.28 4.65
CA THR A 11 4.95 19.64 4.66
C THR A 11 3.75 19.71 3.71
N PRO A 12 2.65 20.36 4.10
CA PRO A 12 1.45 20.46 3.26
C PRO A 12 1.67 21.10 1.90
N ALA A 13 0.80 20.76 0.94
CA ALA A 13 0.79 21.36 -0.39
C ALA A 13 0.48 22.87 -0.34
N ARG A 14 0.89 23.59 -1.38
CA ARG A 14 0.40 24.95 -1.62
C ARG A 14 -1.12 24.86 -1.87
N ARG A 15 -1.88 25.76 -1.24
CA ARG A 15 -3.34 25.90 -1.35
C ARG A 15 -3.79 26.45 -2.70
N THR A 16 -3.52 25.66 -3.74
CA THR A 16 -4.02 25.82 -5.10
C THR A 16 -4.14 24.43 -5.72
N VAL A 17 -5.11 24.22 -6.61
CA VAL A 17 -5.32 22.93 -7.31
C VAL A 17 -4.02 22.40 -7.95
N GLY A 18 -3.30 23.26 -8.69
CA GLY A 18 -2.02 22.88 -9.28
C GLY A 18 -0.92 22.58 -8.26
N GLY A 19 -0.95 23.27 -7.11
CA GLY A 19 -0.04 23.01 -5.99
C GLY A 19 -0.29 21.65 -5.35
N ILE A 20 -1.56 21.29 -5.14
CA ILE A 20 -1.99 19.97 -4.64
C ILE A 20 -1.56 18.87 -5.62
N LEU A 21 -1.91 18.99 -6.90
CA LEU A 21 -1.56 17.98 -7.91
C LEU A 21 -0.05 17.76 -7.99
N LYS A 22 0.74 18.84 -8.04
CA LYS A 22 2.21 18.76 -8.05
C LYS A 22 2.76 18.09 -6.79
N TRP A 23 2.15 18.36 -5.64
CA TRP A 23 2.56 17.77 -4.37
C TRP A 23 2.31 16.25 -4.32
N TRP A 24 1.16 15.80 -4.83
CA TRP A 24 0.81 14.38 -4.92
C TRP A 24 1.67 13.65 -5.96
N GLU A 25 1.87 14.22 -7.15
CA GLU A 25 2.68 13.56 -8.19
C GLU A 25 4.15 13.40 -7.77
N ARG A 26 4.73 14.38 -7.06
CA ARG A 26 6.11 14.25 -6.53
C ARG A 26 6.27 13.06 -5.58
N ARG A 27 5.21 12.62 -4.91
CA ARG A 27 5.22 11.51 -3.94
C ARG A 27 4.78 10.18 -4.51
N ARG A 28 4.25 10.18 -5.75
CA ARG A 28 3.73 8.99 -6.40
C ARG A 28 4.80 7.91 -6.55
N LEU A 29 6.03 8.31 -6.89
CA LEU A 29 7.15 7.38 -7.00
C LEU A 29 7.45 6.71 -5.65
N ALA A 30 7.57 7.50 -4.58
CA ALA A 30 7.89 6.96 -3.27
C ALA A 30 6.76 6.06 -2.72
N TYR A 31 5.50 6.43 -2.97
CA TYR A 31 4.34 5.57 -2.71
C TYR A 31 4.42 4.24 -3.47
N ASN A 32 4.67 4.28 -4.78
CA ASN A 32 4.78 3.08 -5.61
C ASN A 32 5.96 2.19 -5.20
N VAL A 33 7.09 2.76 -4.80
CA VAL A 33 8.24 2.01 -4.26
C VAL A 33 7.87 1.33 -2.94
N ALA A 34 7.20 2.05 -2.02
CA ALA A 34 6.78 1.49 -0.74
C ALA A 34 5.75 0.35 -0.91
N VAL A 35 4.70 0.57 -1.71
CA VAL A 35 3.66 -0.44 -1.96
C VAL A 35 4.22 -1.61 -2.79
N GLY A 36 5.05 -1.33 -3.79
CA GLY A 36 5.67 -2.34 -4.64
C GLY A 36 6.65 -3.23 -3.86
N SER A 37 7.50 -2.64 -3.02
CA SER A 37 8.40 -3.41 -2.14
C SER A 37 7.63 -4.26 -1.13
N ALA A 38 6.57 -3.72 -0.51
CA ALA A 38 5.68 -4.49 0.35
C ALA A 38 5.03 -5.66 -0.39
N GLY A 39 4.59 -5.45 -1.63
CA GLY A 39 4.05 -6.52 -2.50
C GLY A 39 5.08 -7.60 -2.83
N LEU A 40 6.31 -7.23 -3.17
CA LEU A 40 7.40 -8.19 -3.42
C LEU A 40 7.72 -9.02 -2.18
N VAL A 41 7.79 -8.39 -1.01
CA VAL A 41 7.96 -9.09 0.28
C VAL A 41 6.79 -10.04 0.52
N SER A 42 5.56 -9.60 0.26
CA SER A 42 4.36 -10.41 0.43
C SER A 42 4.36 -11.66 -0.45
N VAL A 43 4.76 -11.53 -1.72
CA VAL A 43 4.96 -12.66 -2.62
C VAL A 43 6.03 -13.59 -2.07
N ALA A 44 7.22 -13.08 -1.73
CA ALA A 44 8.31 -13.91 -1.20
C ALA A 44 7.90 -14.70 0.05
N LEU A 45 7.23 -14.06 1.00
CA LEU A 45 6.73 -14.72 2.22
C LEU A 45 5.65 -15.76 1.92
N THR A 46 4.73 -15.45 1.01
CA THR A 46 3.70 -16.41 0.58
C THR A 46 4.32 -17.68 0.01
N TRP A 47 5.35 -17.54 -0.83
CA TRP A 47 6.11 -18.67 -1.36
C TRP A 47 6.76 -19.51 -0.27
N VAL A 48 7.38 -18.87 0.71
CA VAL A 48 7.98 -19.56 1.87
C VAL A 48 6.90 -20.35 2.63
N PHE A 49 5.78 -19.72 3.01
CA PHE A 49 4.74 -20.39 3.79
C PHE A 49 4.05 -21.54 3.05
N VAL A 50 3.90 -21.43 1.73
CA VAL A 50 3.31 -22.50 0.92
C VAL A 50 4.27 -23.68 0.76
N ALA A 51 5.58 -23.43 0.70
CA ALA A 51 6.60 -24.46 0.56
C ALA A 51 6.90 -25.21 1.87
N LEU A 52 6.59 -24.61 3.03
CA LEU A 52 6.87 -25.23 4.33
C LEU A 52 6.01 -26.49 4.57
N PRO A 53 6.55 -27.51 5.28
CA PRO A 53 5.78 -28.66 5.76
C PRO A 53 4.57 -28.23 6.61
N PRO A 54 3.51 -29.04 6.77
CA PRO A 54 3.46 -30.49 6.50
C PRO A 54 3.04 -30.90 5.08
N ASN A 55 2.38 -30.03 4.33
CA ASN A 55 1.92 -30.30 2.95
C ASN A 55 2.47 -29.23 2.00
N GLY A 56 3.80 -29.20 1.87
CA GLY A 56 4.47 -28.27 0.96
C GLY A 56 4.13 -28.63 -0.49
N TYR A 57 3.60 -27.68 -1.26
CA TYR A 57 3.39 -27.84 -2.69
C TYR A 57 4.22 -26.80 -3.44
N ALA A 58 4.76 -27.18 -4.59
CA ALA A 58 5.44 -26.23 -5.46
C ALA A 58 4.42 -25.25 -6.02
N ALA A 59 4.42 -24.01 -5.52
CA ALA A 59 3.67 -22.93 -6.14
C ALA A 59 4.20 -22.73 -7.57
N THR A 60 3.32 -22.85 -8.56
CA THR A 60 3.62 -22.51 -9.97
C THR A 60 3.90 -21.01 -10.06
N SER A 61 5.02 -20.64 -10.69
CA SER A 61 5.56 -19.29 -10.57
C SER A 61 4.74 -18.19 -11.25
N LEU A 62 3.91 -18.56 -12.20
CA LEU A 62 3.20 -17.62 -13.07
C LEU A 62 1.84 -17.17 -12.52
N GLU A 63 1.24 -17.91 -11.59
CA GLU A 63 -0.11 -17.63 -11.08
C GLU A 63 -0.21 -16.29 -10.33
N TRP A 64 0.91 -15.80 -9.78
CA TRP A 64 0.97 -14.55 -9.02
C TRP A 64 1.16 -13.29 -9.88
N ILE A 65 1.56 -13.43 -11.15
CA ILE A 65 1.86 -12.28 -12.01
C ILE A 65 0.60 -11.47 -12.29
N VAL A 66 -0.49 -12.13 -12.68
CA VAL A 66 -1.74 -11.45 -13.03
C VAL A 66 -2.35 -10.74 -11.82
N PRO A 67 -2.53 -11.38 -10.63
CA PRO A 67 -3.02 -10.70 -9.44
C PRO A 67 -2.12 -9.54 -8.99
N ALA A 68 -0.79 -9.70 -9.04
CA ALA A 68 0.14 -8.63 -8.68
C ALA A 68 0.06 -7.44 -9.63
N ALA A 69 -0.08 -7.69 -10.94
CA ALA A 69 -0.26 -6.64 -11.94
C ALA A 69 -1.59 -5.89 -11.73
N VAL A 70 -2.69 -6.62 -11.52
CA VAL A 70 -4.01 -6.03 -11.21
C VAL A 70 -3.92 -5.18 -9.93
N PHE A 71 -3.28 -5.68 -8.89
CA PHE A 71 -3.08 -4.92 -7.65
C PHE A 71 -2.27 -3.64 -7.89
N GLY A 72 -1.17 -3.70 -8.64
CA GLY A 72 -0.35 -2.54 -8.96
C GLY A 72 -1.11 -1.44 -9.71
N VAL A 73 -1.96 -1.84 -10.67
CA VAL A 73 -2.85 -0.92 -11.39
C VAL A 73 -3.87 -0.31 -10.44
N MET A 74 -4.57 -1.13 -9.65
CA MET A 74 -5.60 -0.67 -8.72
C MET A 74 -5.02 0.23 -7.62
N ALA A 75 -3.81 -0.04 -7.13
CA ALA A 75 -3.12 0.79 -6.16
C ALA A 75 -2.88 2.22 -6.70
N ASN A 76 -2.61 2.36 -8.00
CA ASN A 76 -2.45 3.65 -8.67
C ASN A 76 -3.80 4.34 -8.92
N VAL A 77 -4.86 3.58 -9.25
CA VAL A 77 -6.23 4.13 -9.36
C VAL A 77 -6.67 4.69 -8.01
N CYS A 78 -6.51 3.92 -6.93
CA CYS A 78 -6.85 4.36 -5.58
C CYS A 78 -6.02 5.56 -5.11
N TYR A 79 -4.76 5.67 -5.57
CA TYR A 79 -3.91 6.83 -5.27
C TYR A 79 -4.52 8.13 -5.79
N LEU A 80 -5.26 8.10 -6.91
CA LEU A 80 -5.90 9.30 -7.49
C LEU A 80 -7.04 9.85 -6.62
N PHE A 81 -7.61 9.05 -5.72
CA PHE A 81 -8.63 9.56 -4.78
C PHE A 81 -8.05 10.55 -3.78
N GLY A 82 -6.78 10.41 -3.38
CA GLY A 82 -6.09 11.34 -2.48
C GLY A 82 -6.16 12.81 -2.94
N PRO A 83 -5.59 13.15 -4.11
CA PRO A 83 -5.66 14.52 -4.64
C PRO A 83 -7.10 14.94 -4.95
N ALA A 84 -7.97 14.03 -5.43
CA ALA A 84 -9.36 14.37 -5.71
C ALA A 84 -10.12 14.82 -4.45
N VAL A 85 -9.96 14.10 -3.34
CA VAL A 85 -10.57 14.46 -2.06
C VAL A 85 -9.96 15.75 -1.50
N GLU A 86 -8.64 15.93 -1.57
CA GLU A 86 -8.01 17.17 -1.08
C GLU A 86 -8.48 18.41 -1.88
N ILE A 87 -8.60 18.30 -3.20
CA ILE A 87 -9.15 19.37 -4.07
C ILE A 87 -10.62 19.64 -3.71
N LEU A 88 -11.42 18.61 -3.48
CA LEU A 88 -12.82 18.77 -3.09
C LEU A 88 -12.94 19.50 -1.75
N VAL A 89 -12.12 19.11 -0.76
CA VAL A 89 -12.08 19.77 0.55
C VAL A 89 -11.65 21.23 0.43
N GLU A 90 -10.63 21.52 -0.38
CA GLU A 90 -10.19 22.88 -0.64
C GLU A 90 -11.30 23.72 -1.31
N LYS A 91 -12.04 23.16 -2.26
CA LYS A 91 -13.14 23.88 -2.93
C LYS A 91 -14.34 24.14 -2.03
N LEU A 92 -14.69 23.19 -1.15
CA LEU A 92 -15.88 23.28 -0.31
C LEU A 92 -15.65 24.13 0.95
N TRP A 93 -14.50 23.98 1.61
CA TRP A 93 -14.23 24.63 2.90
C TRP A 93 -13.05 25.62 2.87
N GLY A 94 -12.29 25.66 1.78
CA GLY A 94 -11.22 26.64 1.58
C GLY A 94 -10.22 26.66 2.74
N ARG A 95 -10.03 27.84 3.34
CA ARG A 95 -9.03 28.07 4.39
C ARG A 95 -9.48 27.65 5.80
N GLN A 96 -10.75 27.30 5.99
CA GLN A 96 -11.32 26.99 7.30
C GLN A 96 -10.85 25.64 7.86
N VAL A 97 -10.36 24.75 6.99
CA VAL A 97 -9.90 23.41 7.36
C VAL A 97 -8.37 23.35 7.30
N LEU A 98 -7.76 22.59 8.20
CA LEU A 98 -6.32 22.32 8.18
C LEU A 98 -5.93 21.54 6.91
N PRO A 99 -4.69 21.64 6.43
CA PRO A 99 -4.26 20.91 5.24
C PRO A 99 -4.40 19.39 5.42
N THR A 100 -5.22 18.75 4.60
CA THR A 100 -5.57 17.33 4.73
C THR A 100 -4.63 16.40 3.96
N GLY A 101 -3.87 16.91 2.98
CA GLY A 101 -2.98 16.12 2.13
C GLY A 101 -2.02 15.18 2.87
N PRO A 102 -1.23 15.65 3.85
CA PRO A 102 -0.34 14.77 4.62
C PRO A 102 -1.07 13.65 5.37
N ALA A 103 -2.27 13.93 5.92
CA ALA A 103 -3.06 12.93 6.62
C ALA A 103 -3.63 11.89 5.65
N LEU A 104 -4.19 12.33 4.52
CA LEU A 104 -4.70 11.46 3.45
C LEU A 104 -3.60 10.58 2.86
N TYR A 105 -2.41 11.16 2.63
CA TYR A 105 -1.26 10.42 2.12
C TYR A 105 -0.83 9.31 3.08
N ARG A 106 -0.72 9.61 4.38
CA ARG A 106 -0.36 8.62 5.40
C ARG A 106 -1.40 7.51 5.49
N ALA A 107 -2.68 7.87 5.57
CA ALA A 107 -3.76 6.89 5.66
C ALA A 107 -3.78 5.97 4.42
N GLY A 108 -3.69 6.54 3.22
CA GLY A 108 -3.62 5.79 1.97
C GLY A 108 -2.38 4.90 1.88
N LEU A 109 -1.21 5.41 2.25
CA LEU A 109 0.03 4.63 2.26
C LEU A 109 -0.04 3.45 3.23
N THR A 110 -0.47 3.68 4.47
CA THR A 110 -0.60 2.62 5.48
C THR A 110 -1.61 1.57 5.03
N PHE A 111 -2.76 1.99 4.50
CA PHE A 111 -3.77 1.08 3.98
C PHE A 111 -3.23 0.22 2.82
N SER A 112 -2.62 0.84 1.82
CA SER A 112 -2.10 0.13 0.64
C SER A 112 -0.95 -0.81 0.96
N VAL A 113 -0.04 -0.41 1.87
CA VAL A 113 1.04 -1.30 2.35
C VAL A 113 0.45 -2.47 3.14
N GLY A 114 -0.52 -2.21 4.02
CA GLY A 114 -1.22 -3.27 4.75
C GLY A 114 -1.91 -4.25 3.80
N LEU A 115 -2.60 -3.75 2.78
CA LEU A 115 -3.26 -4.56 1.76
C LEU A 115 -2.25 -5.34 0.90
N ALA A 116 -1.10 -4.76 0.57
CA ALA A 116 -0.02 -5.45 -0.15
C ALA A 116 0.52 -6.64 0.65
N LEU A 117 0.63 -6.51 1.98
CA LEU A 117 1.09 -7.58 2.88
C LEU A 117 0.01 -8.60 3.25
N PHE A 118 -1.26 -8.31 2.95
CA PHE A 118 -2.39 -9.15 3.33
C PHE A 118 -2.30 -10.60 2.83
N PRO A 119 -1.89 -10.91 1.58
CA PRO A 119 -1.70 -12.29 1.12
C PRO A 119 -0.71 -13.09 1.97
N ALA A 120 0.42 -12.48 2.37
CA ALA A 120 1.40 -13.12 3.25
C ALA A 120 0.83 -13.40 4.64
N LEU A 121 0.07 -12.47 5.22
CA LEU A 121 -0.58 -12.68 6.52
C LEU A 121 -1.61 -13.81 6.46
N LEU A 122 -2.40 -13.87 5.39
CA LEU A 122 -3.42 -14.89 5.19
C LEU A 122 -2.77 -16.28 5.00
N THR A 123 -1.72 -16.37 4.20
CA THR A 123 -0.99 -17.64 3.99
C THR A 123 -0.24 -18.10 5.23
N MET A 124 0.33 -17.19 6.01
CA MET A 124 0.88 -17.49 7.33
C MET A 124 -0.19 -18.10 8.26
N PHE A 125 -1.37 -17.48 8.34
CA PHE A 125 -2.48 -18.00 9.15
C PHE A 125 -2.90 -19.40 8.73
N PHE A 126 -3.06 -19.63 7.42
CA PHE A 126 -3.40 -20.96 6.90
C PHE A 126 -2.31 -21.99 7.18
N TRP A 127 -1.04 -21.61 7.08
CA TRP A 127 0.06 -22.50 7.40
C TRP A 127 0.05 -22.89 8.89
N ILE A 128 -0.17 -21.94 9.80
CA ILE A 128 -0.33 -22.23 11.24
C ILE A 128 -1.49 -23.20 11.47
N ALA A 129 -2.64 -22.96 10.85
CA ALA A 129 -3.80 -23.85 10.97
C ALA A 129 -3.47 -25.27 10.49
N ARG A 130 -2.75 -25.43 9.36
CA ARG A 130 -2.29 -26.73 8.87
C ARG A 130 -1.41 -27.46 9.87
N ILE A 131 -0.50 -26.76 10.55
CA ILE A 131 0.33 -27.37 11.60
C ILE A 131 -0.56 -27.88 12.74
N VAL A 132 -1.48 -27.06 13.22
CA VAL A 132 -2.37 -27.44 14.33
C VAL A 132 -3.16 -28.71 13.97
N PHE A 133 -3.77 -28.77 12.79
CA PHE A 133 -4.52 -29.95 12.33
C PHE A 133 -3.66 -31.18 12.01
N ALA A 134 -2.34 -31.01 11.80
CA ALA A 134 -1.45 -32.13 11.56
C ALA A 134 -0.90 -32.74 12.86
N VAL A 135 -0.89 -31.96 13.95
CA VAL A 135 -0.34 -32.36 15.25
C VAL A 135 -1.42 -32.89 16.20
N PHE A 136 -2.65 -32.34 16.14
CA PHE A 136 -3.80 -32.74 16.96
C PHE A 136 -4.80 -33.54 16.14
#